data_AF-A0A0A0LF13-F1
#
_entry.id   AF-A0A0A0LF13-F1
#
_cell.length_a   1.000
_cell.length_b   1.000
_cell.length_c   1.000
_cell.angle_alpha   90.00
_cell.angle_beta   90.00
_cell.angle_gamma   90.00
#
_symmetry.space_group_name_H-M   'P 1'
#
loop_
_entity.id
_entity.type
_entity.pdbx_description
1 polymer ?
#
loop_
_entity_poly.entity_id
_entity_poly.type
_entity_poly.pdbx_seq_one_letter_code
_entity_poly.pdbx_strand_id
1 'polypeptide(L)'
;MMFLLRKLFTGDVVEYHEWLSTSSLLAVWIFTSIFANCSNFEHIFNNKMLCLWWIVRAIFGIFIFVSTYADFEILKTVNSSFVVLLDVLFGTLAFIISSEHAKSSSMEDSLLYVDVDLEDSHMGNNKEDKQSCWNLLTFNSVTSVMDDGAKKQLNFEDLLQLPNEMDPSFCHNKLSFCWKDQCSRNCLNPSFFWAICCAYGWSYVSLGLLKVLNDCINFVGPMLLNRLIHYLQQGSGTSDGYVLAISLGLTSIFKSFLDTQYTFHLSKLKLKLRSSVMTVIYQKCLSISIAERSQFSSGEIQTFMSVDTDRTVNLCNSFHDMWSLPLQIGVALYLLYTQVKFAFLSGIAITILLIPVCQCFICISILTSSYILTSE
;
A
#
# COMPACT_ATOMS: atom_id res chain seq x y z
N MET A 1 -5.62 -28.48 -1.28
CA MET A 1 -6.82 -29.22 -0.82
C MET A 1 -6.52 -30.69 -0.50
N MET A 2 -5.78 -31.43 -1.35
CA MET A 2 -5.46 -32.85 -1.13
C MET A 2 -4.54 -33.14 0.09
N PHE A 3 -3.74 -32.16 0.53
CA PHE A 3 -2.88 -32.30 1.73
C PHE A 3 -3.60 -32.06 3.06
N LEU A 4 -4.74 -31.35 3.06
CA LEU A 4 -5.55 -31.10 4.27
C LEU A 4 -6.32 -32.35 4.71
N LEU A 5 -6.76 -33.17 3.77
CA LEU A 5 -7.46 -34.43 4.04
C LEU A 5 -6.57 -35.48 4.73
N ARG A 6 -5.25 -35.45 4.49
CA ARG A 6 -4.29 -36.37 5.11
C ARG A 6 -3.92 -35.98 6.55
N LYS A 7 -4.02 -34.68 6.89
CA LYS A 7 -3.76 -34.16 8.25
C LYS A 7 -4.83 -34.60 9.26
N LEU A 8 -6.06 -34.89 8.79
CA LEU A 8 -7.15 -35.34 9.66
C LEU A 8 -7.06 -36.83 10.04
N PHE A 9 -6.30 -37.65 9.29
CA PHE A 9 -6.34 -39.11 9.40
C PHE A 9 -5.10 -39.77 10.02
N THR A 10 -3.94 -39.10 10.09
CA THR A 10 -2.68 -39.81 10.37
C THR A 10 -1.81 -39.28 11.52
N GLY A 11 -2.19 -38.21 12.22
CA GLY A 11 -1.58 -37.86 13.52
C GLY A 11 -0.06 -37.55 13.57
N ASP A 12 0.67 -37.69 12.47
CA ASP A 12 2.11 -37.43 12.45
C ASP A 12 2.42 -35.96 12.14
N VAL A 13 3.26 -35.35 12.97
CA VAL A 13 3.81 -34.01 12.78
C VAL A 13 4.86 -34.05 11.68
N VAL A 14 4.50 -33.53 10.52
CA VAL A 14 5.33 -33.56 9.31
C VAL A 14 6.44 -32.51 9.42
N GLU A 15 7.66 -32.96 9.72
CA GLU A 15 8.95 -32.23 9.82
C GLU A 15 9.36 -31.48 8.52
N TYR A 16 8.63 -31.70 7.42
CA TYR A 16 8.94 -31.16 6.09
C TYR A 16 8.69 -29.66 5.96
N HIS A 17 7.86 -29.04 6.81
CA HIS A 17 7.57 -27.61 6.73
C HIS A 17 8.81 -26.74 7.02
N GLU A 18 9.68 -27.18 7.93
CA GLU A 18 10.91 -26.46 8.28
C GLU A 18 11.94 -26.61 7.16
N TRP A 19 12.21 -27.84 6.72
CA TRP A 19 13.18 -28.10 5.65
C TRP A 19 12.81 -27.41 4.33
N LEU A 20 11.52 -27.37 3.97
CA LEU A 20 11.06 -26.71 2.75
C LEU A 20 11.14 -25.18 2.86
N SER A 21 10.88 -24.63 4.05
CA SER A 21 11.05 -23.20 4.35
C SER A 21 12.52 -22.78 4.31
N THR A 22 13.40 -23.52 4.98
CA THR A 22 14.86 -23.26 4.97
C THR A 22 15.46 -23.46 3.58
N SER A 23 15.00 -24.48 2.84
CA SER A 23 15.40 -24.70 1.45
C SER A 23 14.91 -23.58 0.53
N SER A 24 13.72 -23.02 0.77
CA SER A 24 13.24 -21.85 0.02
C SER A 24 14.07 -20.59 0.34
N LEU A 25 14.50 -20.41 1.59
CA LEU A 25 15.36 -19.29 2.01
C LEU A 25 16.75 -19.39 1.37
N LEU A 26 17.36 -20.57 1.38
CA LEU A 26 18.65 -20.82 0.75
C LEU A 26 18.56 -20.68 -0.78
N ALA A 27 17.50 -21.21 -1.41
CA ALA A 27 17.27 -21.05 -2.84
C ALA A 27 17.13 -19.57 -3.22
N VAL A 28 16.52 -18.73 -2.38
CA VAL A 28 16.42 -17.28 -2.59
C VAL A 28 17.77 -16.61 -2.49
N TRP A 29 18.54 -16.86 -1.43
CA TRP A 29 19.87 -16.28 -1.26
C TRP A 29 20.84 -16.73 -2.35
N ILE A 30 20.68 -17.96 -2.84
CA ILE A 30 21.42 -18.50 -3.97
C ILE A 30 20.95 -17.84 -5.27
N PHE A 31 19.66 -17.65 -5.50
CA PHE A 31 19.14 -17.00 -6.70
C PHE A 31 19.49 -15.50 -6.74
N THR A 32 19.37 -14.79 -5.62
CA THR A 32 19.79 -13.40 -5.49
C THR A 32 21.30 -13.25 -5.58
N SER A 33 22.10 -14.18 -5.05
CA SER A 33 23.57 -14.16 -5.19
C SER A 33 24.04 -14.54 -6.59
N ILE A 34 23.43 -15.53 -7.24
CA ILE A 34 23.76 -15.94 -8.62
C ILE A 34 23.43 -14.81 -9.59
N PHE A 35 22.27 -14.17 -9.44
CA PHE A 35 21.90 -13.02 -10.26
C PHE A 35 22.67 -11.74 -9.89
N ALA A 36 23.09 -11.56 -8.64
CA ALA A 36 24.02 -10.49 -8.24
C ALA A 36 25.41 -10.62 -8.89
N ASN A 37 25.84 -11.86 -9.19
CA ASN A 37 27.15 -12.16 -9.75
C ASN A 37 27.17 -12.18 -11.29
N CYS A 38 26.00 -12.29 -11.93
CA CYS A 38 25.81 -12.21 -13.38
C CYS A 38 25.25 -10.84 -13.78
N SER A 39 26.05 -9.77 -13.67
CA SER A 39 25.79 -8.41 -14.18
C SER A 39 24.48 -7.70 -13.79
N ASN A 40 24.64 -6.49 -13.25
CA ASN A 40 23.66 -5.50 -12.81
C ASN A 40 22.47 -6.02 -11.98
N PHE A 41 22.56 -5.80 -10.66
CA PHE A 41 21.46 -5.92 -9.67
C PHE A 41 20.14 -5.24 -10.12
N GLU A 42 20.23 -4.29 -11.05
CA GLU A 42 19.17 -3.41 -11.57
C GLU A 42 18.07 -4.17 -12.35
N HIS A 43 18.42 -5.25 -13.06
CA HIS A 43 17.44 -6.01 -13.86
C HIS A 43 16.58 -6.98 -13.04
N ILE A 44 17.05 -7.35 -11.84
CA ILE A 44 16.38 -8.30 -10.95
C ILE A 44 15.08 -7.67 -10.39
N PHE A 45 15.16 -6.42 -9.94
CA PHE A 45 14.05 -5.71 -9.27
C PHE A 45 13.01 -5.11 -10.24
N ASN A 46 13.34 -4.95 -11.53
CA ASN A 46 12.41 -4.45 -12.55
C ASN A 46 11.53 -5.56 -13.15
N ASN A 47 11.81 -6.84 -12.83
CA ASN A 47 11.02 -7.95 -13.32
C ASN A 47 9.68 -8.04 -12.59
N LYS A 48 8.58 -7.77 -13.31
CA LYS A 48 7.19 -7.96 -12.84
C LYS A 48 6.96 -9.34 -12.20
N MET A 49 7.68 -10.35 -12.67
CA MET A 49 7.66 -11.72 -12.14
C MET A 49 8.30 -11.83 -10.75
N LEU A 50 9.38 -11.09 -10.47
CA LEU A 50 10.01 -11.10 -9.15
C LEU A 50 9.10 -10.41 -8.12
N CYS A 51 8.48 -9.29 -8.49
CA CYS A 51 7.49 -8.62 -7.65
C CYS A 51 6.30 -9.56 -7.35
N LEU A 52 5.72 -10.18 -8.38
CA LEU A 52 4.70 -11.25 -8.25
C LEU A 52 5.15 -12.40 -7.34
N TRP A 53 6.41 -12.80 -7.42
CA TRP A 53 6.94 -13.90 -6.63
C TRP A 53 7.11 -13.54 -5.15
N TRP A 54 7.59 -12.33 -4.84
CA TRP A 54 7.66 -11.84 -3.45
C TRP A 54 6.28 -11.67 -2.83
N ILE A 55 5.28 -11.28 -3.62
CA ILE A 55 3.87 -11.22 -3.22
C ILE A 55 3.34 -12.60 -2.85
N VAL A 56 3.52 -13.58 -3.75
CA VAL A 56 3.09 -14.96 -3.52
C VAL A 56 3.77 -15.50 -2.26
N ARG A 57 5.07 -15.23 -2.08
CA ARG A 57 5.83 -15.64 -0.89
C ARG A 57 5.32 -15.00 0.40
N ALA A 58 4.97 -13.72 0.41
CA ALA A 58 4.40 -13.08 1.61
C ALA A 58 3.04 -13.68 1.98
N ILE A 59 2.18 -13.98 0.99
CA ILE A 59 0.91 -14.68 1.19
C ILE A 59 1.12 -16.09 1.76
N PHE A 60 2.10 -16.84 1.23
CA PHE A 60 2.48 -18.15 1.79
C PHE A 60 3.08 -18.03 3.21
N GLY A 61 3.85 -16.99 3.50
CA GLY A 61 4.40 -16.70 4.83
C GLY A 61 3.30 -16.43 5.87
N ILE A 62 2.27 -15.67 5.49
CA ILE A 62 1.08 -15.42 6.32
C ILE A 62 0.32 -16.74 6.57
N PHE A 63 0.17 -17.59 5.55
CA PHE A 63 -0.48 -18.89 5.68
C PHE A 63 0.30 -19.84 6.61
N ILE A 64 1.64 -19.84 6.51
CA ILE A 64 2.51 -20.58 7.41
C ILE A 64 2.41 -20.01 8.83
N PHE A 65 2.38 -18.69 9.02
CA PHE A 65 2.19 -18.07 10.34
C PHE A 65 0.86 -18.50 11.00
N VAL A 66 -0.23 -18.50 10.24
CA VAL A 66 -1.54 -18.99 10.71
C VAL A 66 -1.49 -20.49 11.03
N SER A 67 -0.74 -21.29 10.26
CA SER A 67 -0.57 -22.73 10.52
C SER A 67 0.31 -23.02 11.74
N THR A 68 1.43 -22.32 11.91
CA THR A 68 2.36 -22.46 13.03
C THR A 68 1.75 -21.91 14.33
N TYR A 69 0.82 -20.95 14.24
CA TYR A 69 0.04 -20.50 15.39
C TYR A 69 -0.74 -21.65 16.06
N ALA A 70 -1.11 -22.70 15.31
CA ALA A 70 -1.82 -23.86 15.84
C ALA A 70 -0.94 -24.78 16.69
N ASP A 71 0.38 -24.78 16.51
CA ASP A 71 1.30 -25.75 17.15
C ASP A 71 1.90 -25.26 18.49
N PHE A 72 1.42 -24.12 19.04
CA PHE A 72 1.68 -23.64 20.41
C PHE A 72 3.14 -23.40 20.87
N GLU A 73 4.16 -23.58 20.02
CA GLU A 73 5.55 -23.24 20.37
C GLU A 73 5.84 -21.73 20.25
N ILE A 74 6.19 -21.10 21.38
CA ILE A 74 6.39 -19.64 21.49
C ILE A 74 7.58 -19.16 20.65
N LEU A 75 8.74 -19.84 20.76
CA LEU A 75 9.96 -19.47 20.03
C LEU A 75 9.78 -19.59 18.51
N LYS A 76 9.11 -20.65 18.05
CA LYS A 76 8.82 -20.91 16.63
C LYS A 76 7.82 -19.90 16.07
N THR A 77 6.87 -19.44 16.89
CA THR A 77 5.93 -18.38 16.50
C THR A 77 6.62 -17.03 16.39
N VAL A 78 7.47 -16.66 17.36
CA VAL A 78 8.21 -15.39 17.33
C VAL A 78 9.20 -15.35 16.16
N ASN A 79 9.93 -16.44 15.90
CA ASN A 79 10.85 -16.54 14.77
C ASN A 79 10.09 -16.45 13.43
N SER A 80 8.94 -17.11 13.32
CA SER A 80 8.08 -17.01 12.13
C SER A 80 7.52 -15.60 11.93
N SER A 81 7.10 -14.91 12.99
CA SER A 81 6.68 -13.50 12.93
C SER A 81 7.81 -12.60 12.44
N PHE A 82 9.03 -12.81 12.94
CA PHE A 82 10.20 -12.01 12.60
C PHE A 82 10.64 -12.23 11.14
N VAL A 83 10.61 -13.47 10.66
CA VAL A 83 10.90 -13.79 9.26
C VAL A 83 9.87 -13.15 8.32
N VAL A 84 8.58 -13.19 8.66
CA VAL A 84 7.54 -12.50 7.88
C VAL A 84 7.75 -10.98 7.90
N LEU A 85 8.09 -10.39 9.05
CA LEU A 85 8.41 -8.97 9.15
C LEU A 85 9.61 -8.57 8.27
N LEU A 86 10.67 -9.37 8.25
CA LEU A 86 11.86 -9.13 7.41
C LEU A 86 11.56 -9.30 5.92
N ASP A 87 10.79 -10.31 5.53
CA ASP A 87 10.38 -10.52 4.13
C ASP A 87 9.48 -9.38 3.65
N VAL A 88 8.60 -8.85 4.51
CA VAL A 88 7.76 -7.68 4.19
C VAL A 88 8.59 -6.42 4.11
N LEU A 89 9.51 -6.18 5.05
CA LEU A 89 10.47 -5.08 4.99
C LEU A 89 11.26 -5.11 3.68
N PHE A 90 11.84 -6.26 3.34
CA PHE A 90 12.58 -6.44 2.10
C PHE A 90 11.69 -6.23 0.87
N GLY A 91 10.46 -6.73 0.87
CA GLY A 91 9.50 -6.53 -0.21
C GLY A 91 9.10 -5.06 -0.39
N THR A 92 8.90 -4.32 0.70
CA THR A 92 8.60 -2.87 0.64
C THR A 92 9.80 -2.05 0.16
N LEU A 93 11.01 -2.37 0.63
CA LEU A 93 12.24 -1.75 0.15
C LEU A 93 12.47 -2.06 -1.34
N ALA A 94 12.29 -3.31 -1.76
CA ALA A 94 12.38 -3.73 -3.15
C ALA A 94 11.33 -3.04 -4.03
N PHE A 95 10.10 -2.87 -3.54
CA PHE A 95 9.04 -2.14 -4.24
C PHE A 95 9.37 -0.66 -4.39
N ILE A 96 9.90 -0.02 -3.34
CA ILE A 96 10.27 1.40 -3.36
C ILE A 96 11.45 1.61 -4.34
N ILE A 97 12.48 0.77 -4.27
CA ILE A 97 13.63 0.81 -5.18
C ILE A 97 13.20 0.54 -6.63
N SER A 98 12.33 -0.45 -6.87
CA SER A 98 11.79 -0.75 -8.20
C SER A 98 10.95 0.40 -8.75
N SER A 99 10.14 1.05 -7.91
CA SER A 99 9.36 2.23 -8.26
C SER A 99 10.23 3.45 -8.58
N GLU A 100 11.42 3.54 -8.00
CA GLU A 100 12.36 4.65 -8.18
C GLU A 100 13.31 4.42 -9.37
N HIS A 101 13.62 3.17 -9.72
CA HIS A 101 14.55 2.83 -10.81
C HIS A 101 13.86 2.54 -12.15
N ALA A 102 12.61 2.07 -12.17
CA ALA A 102 11.75 2.06 -13.37
C ALA A 102 11.53 3.48 -13.95
N LYS A 103 11.87 4.51 -13.16
CA LYS A 103 11.82 5.92 -13.53
C LYS A 103 13.14 6.44 -14.13
N SER A 104 14.30 5.86 -13.80
CA SER A 104 15.59 6.21 -14.41
C SER A 104 15.68 5.72 -15.86
N SER A 105 15.32 4.43 -16.08
CA SER A 105 15.34 3.83 -17.42
C SER A 105 14.36 4.48 -18.41
N SER A 106 13.17 4.88 -17.95
CA SER A 106 12.21 5.63 -18.78
C SER A 106 12.70 7.02 -19.17
N MET A 107 13.62 7.61 -18.40
CA MET A 107 14.19 8.93 -18.64
C MET A 107 15.36 8.86 -19.63
N GLU A 108 16.21 7.84 -19.53
CA GLU A 108 17.30 7.57 -20.47
C GLU A 108 16.78 7.17 -21.85
N ASP A 109 15.73 6.34 -21.95
CA ASP A 109 15.12 5.96 -23.23
C ASP A 109 14.42 7.15 -23.93
N SER A 110 13.99 8.17 -23.17
CA SER A 110 13.39 9.40 -23.72
C SER A 110 14.43 10.47 -24.09
N LEU A 111 15.61 10.45 -23.45
CA LEU A 111 16.71 11.39 -23.70
C LEU A 111 17.69 10.90 -24.78
N LEU A 112 17.82 9.58 -24.99
CA LEU A 112 18.63 9.00 -26.06
C LEU A 112 18.11 9.27 -27.48
N TYR A 113 16.91 9.85 -27.62
CA TYR A 113 16.41 10.35 -28.90
C TYR A 113 16.65 11.86 -29.09
N VAL A 114 17.11 12.59 -28.06
CA VAL A 114 17.11 14.06 -28.07
C VAL A 114 18.47 14.73 -27.88
N ASP A 115 19.49 14.12 -27.27
CA ASP A 115 20.80 14.80 -27.15
C ASP A 115 21.97 14.00 -27.73
N VAL A 116 22.35 14.37 -28.95
CA VAL A 116 23.74 14.44 -29.38
C VAL A 116 24.21 15.83 -28.99
N ASP A 117 24.93 15.96 -27.87
CA ASP A 117 26.16 16.73 -27.72
C ASP A 117 26.48 17.03 -26.25
N LEU A 118 27.79 16.96 -25.96
CA LEU A 118 28.54 17.42 -24.79
C LEU A 118 28.83 16.42 -23.65
N GLU A 119 30.07 15.92 -23.69
CA GLU A 119 30.94 15.50 -22.58
C GLU A 119 30.92 16.55 -21.44
N ASP A 120 31.11 16.27 -20.15
CA ASP A 120 32.11 15.40 -19.53
C ASP A 120 31.88 15.25 -18.00
N SER A 121 32.61 14.31 -17.37
CA SER A 121 32.85 14.11 -15.92
C SER A 121 31.93 13.21 -15.08
N HIS A 122 32.26 11.90 -15.08
CA HIS A 122 31.96 10.96 -14.01
C HIS A 122 32.94 11.13 -12.83
N MET A 123 32.45 10.99 -11.58
CA MET A 123 32.87 9.93 -10.63
C MET A 123 32.37 10.23 -9.20
N GLY A 124 31.23 9.64 -8.80
CA GLY A 124 30.70 9.82 -7.43
C GLY A 124 29.43 9.06 -7.00
N ASN A 125 28.83 8.15 -7.78
CA ASN A 125 27.41 7.78 -7.51
C ASN A 125 27.13 6.72 -6.41
N ASN A 126 28.08 5.94 -5.90
CA ASN A 126 27.70 4.76 -5.10
C ASN A 126 27.42 5.03 -3.59
N LYS A 127 27.67 6.23 -3.06
CA LYS A 127 27.40 6.57 -1.64
C LYS A 127 26.17 7.47 -1.43
N GLU A 128 25.75 8.21 -2.45
CA GLU A 128 24.59 9.10 -2.36
C GLU A 128 23.26 8.32 -2.47
N ASP A 129 23.24 7.23 -3.23
CA ASP A 129 22.02 6.42 -3.44
C ASP A 129 21.47 5.79 -2.15
N LYS A 130 22.33 5.28 -1.27
CA LYS A 130 21.89 4.71 0.03
C LYS A 130 21.42 5.78 1.03
N GLN A 131 22.05 6.95 1.00
CA GLN A 131 21.66 8.08 1.85
C GLN A 131 20.32 8.67 1.37
N SER A 132 20.07 8.66 0.05
CA SER A 132 18.81 9.09 -0.56
C SER A 132 17.62 8.21 -0.16
N CYS A 133 17.76 6.88 -0.20
CA CYS A 133 16.66 5.96 0.10
C CYS A 133 16.17 6.05 1.57
N TRP A 134 17.09 6.14 2.54
CA TRP A 134 16.72 6.33 3.95
C TRP A 134 16.03 7.68 4.19
N ASN A 135 16.51 8.74 3.54
CA ASN A 135 15.87 10.06 3.62
C ASN A 135 14.46 10.04 3.03
N LEU A 136 14.23 9.28 1.95
CA LEU A 136 12.92 9.10 1.34
C LEU A 136 11.98 8.29 2.26
N LEU A 137 12.45 7.20 2.85
CA LEU A 137 11.68 6.34 3.75
C LEU A 137 11.28 7.06 5.05
N THR A 138 12.14 7.93 5.56
CA THR A 138 11.92 8.65 6.83
C THR A 138 11.32 10.04 6.64
N PHE A 139 11.03 10.44 5.40
CA PHE A 139 10.54 11.77 5.05
C PHE A 139 11.45 12.92 5.52
N ASN A 140 12.75 12.66 5.65
CA ASN A 140 13.71 13.61 6.22
C ASN A 140 13.81 14.92 5.41
N SER A 141 13.52 14.87 4.10
CA SER A 141 13.47 16.06 3.24
C SER A 141 12.43 17.09 3.69
N VAL A 142 11.36 16.68 4.37
CA VAL A 142 10.31 17.57 4.86
C VAL A 142 10.76 18.32 6.12
N THR A 143 11.68 17.74 6.90
CA THR A 143 12.20 18.33 8.15
C THR A 143 12.76 19.73 7.94
N SER A 144 13.47 19.97 6.83
CA SER A 144 14.02 21.30 6.52
C SER A 144 12.92 22.36 6.39
N VAL A 145 11.82 22.05 5.71
CA VAL A 145 10.70 22.98 5.54
C VAL A 145 9.92 23.16 6.84
N MET A 146 9.83 22.11 7.67
CA MET A 146 9.22 22.21 9.00
C MET A 146 10.02 23.13 9.92
N ASP A 147 11.35 23.03 9.91
CA ASP A 147 12.23 23.88 10.71
C ASP A 147 12.16 25.34 10.28
N ASP A 148 12.06 25.60 8.97
CA ASP A 148 11.86 26.95 8.45
C ASP A 148 10.47 27.48 8.80
N GLY A 149 9.43 26.66 8.69
CA GLY A 149 8.06 27.01 9.06
C GLY A 149 7.86 27.26 10.56
N ALA A 150 8.69 26.66 11.41
CA ALA A 150 8.71 26.94 12.85
C ALA A 150 9.32 28.32 13.17
N LYS A 151 10.22 28.84 12.30
CA LYS A 151 10.94 30.10 12.51
C LYS A 151 10.30 31.27 11.79
N LYS A 152 9.75 31.05 10.60
CA LYS A 152 9.16 32.08 9.75
C LYS A 152 7.88 31.59 9.07
N GLN A 153 7.03 32.53 8.69
CA GLN A 153 5.94 32.23 7.77
C GLN A 153 6.53 31.84 6.40
N LEU A 154 6.17 30.66 5.90
CA LEU A 154 6.68 30.11 4.65
C LEU A 154 6.13 30.88 3.43
N ASN A 155 7.02 31.22 2.50
CA ASN A 155 6.67 31.75 1.18
C ASN A 155 6.76 30.64 0.11
N PHE A 156 6.27 30.91 -1.11
CA PHE A 156 6.32 29.95 -2.22
C PHE A 156 7.72 29.47 -2.58
N GLU A 157 8.74 30.32 -2.38
CA GLU A 157 10.15 30.02 -2.65
C GLU A 157 10.76 29.05 -1.63
N ASP A 158 10.19 28.98 -0.42
CA ASP A 158 10.65 28.12 0.67
C ASP A 158 10.06 26.70 0.60
N LEU A 159 9.17 26.44 -0.37
CA LEU A 159 8.52 25.15 -0.55
C LEU A 159 9.40 24.20 -1.35
N LEU A 160 9.29 22.91 -1.04
CA LEU A 160 9.94 21.85 -1.81
C LEU A 160 9.47 21.91 -3.27
N GLN A 161 10.43 21.88 -4.19
CA GLN A 161 10.14 21.75 -5.62
C GLN A 161 9.43 20.44 -5.91
N LEU A 162 8.48 20.51 -6.84
CA LEU A 162 7.70 19.36 -7.25
C LEU A 162 8.61 18.38 -8.02
N PRO A 163 8.64 17.08 -7.68
CA PRO A 163 9.39 16.11 -8.45
C PRO A 163 8.89 16.05 -9.90
N ASN A 164 9.80 15.89 -10.87
CA ASN A 164 9.47 15.85 -12.31
C ASN A 164 8.34 14.87 -12.70
N GLU A 165 8.18 13.75 -11.97
CA GLU A 165 7.10 12.79 -12.24
C GLU A 165 5.69 13.31 -11.90
N MET A 166 5.63 14.31 -11.03
CA MET A 166 4.40 14.92 -10.54
C MET A 166 4.12 16.22 -11.29
N ASP A 167 5.01 16.59 -12.22
CA ASP A 167 4.78 17.72 -13.11
C ASP A 167 3.51 17.51 -13.94
N PRO A 168 2.63 18.53 -14.04
CA PRO A 168 1.38 18.42 -14.77
C PRO A 168 1.54 18.05 -16.26
N SER A 169 2.63 18.49 -16.90
CA SER A 169 2.88 18.19 -18.32
C SER A 169 3.22 16.72 -18.51
N PHE A 170 4.07 16.16 -17.64
CA PHE A 170 4.42 14.75 -17.64
C PHE A 170 3.20 13.86 -17.38
N CYS A 171 2.43 14.21 -16.35
CA CYS A 171 1.19 13.54 -15.96
C CYS A 171 0.18 13.53 -17.12
N HIS A 172 -0.03 14.69 -17.74
CA HIS A 172 -0.89 14.84 -18.91
C HIS A 172 -0.40 13.99 -20.09
N ASN A 173 0.87 14.07 -20.46
CA ASN A 173 1.43 13.34 -21.60
C ASN A 173 1.24 11.83 -21.45
N LYS A 174 1.45 11.31 -20.23
CA LYS A 174 1.24 9.89 -19.92
C LYS A 174 -0.21 9.46 -20.13
N LEU A 175 -1.17 10.20 -19.58
CA LEU A 175 -2.59 9.87 -19.73
C LEU A 175 -3.08 10.06 -21.17
N SER A 176 -2.63 11.12 -21.84
CA SER A 176 -2.94 11.41 -23.24
C SER A 176 -2.42 10.34 -24.21
N PHE A 177 -1.22 9.80 -23.95
CA PHE A 177 -0.69 8.68 -24.72
C PHE A 177 -1.58 7.44 -24.59
N CYS A 178 -1.93 7.05 -23.36
CA CYS A 178 -2.84 5.93 -23.12
C CYS A 178 -4.25 6.16 -23.71
N TRP A 179 -4.74 7.40 -23.68
CA TRP A 179 -6.01 7.76 -24.30
C TRP A 179 -5.98 7.59 -25.83
N LYS A 180 -4.90 8.03 -26.48
CA LYS A 180 -4.70 7.85 -27.94
C LYS A 180 -4.60 6.37 -28.33
N ASP A 181 -3.86 5.56 -27.57
CA ASP A 181 -3.78 4.10 -27.79
C ASP A 181 -5.15 3.42 -27.59
N GLN A 182 -5.94 3.85 -26.59
CA GLN A 182 -7.29 3.32 -26.40
C GLN A 182 -8.23 3.68 -27.57
N CYS A 183 -8.13 4.91 -28.07
CA CYS A 183 -8.90 5.37 -29.23
C CYS A 183 -8.54 4.62 -30.52
N SER A 184 -7.26 4.25 -30.71
CA SER A 184 -6.83 3.51 -31.89
C SER A 184 -7.22 2.02 -31.84
N ARG A 185 -7.25 1.42 -30.64
CA ARG A 185 -7.66 0.02 -30.45
C ARG A 185 -9.18 -0.18 -30.50
N ASN A 186 -9.94 0.73 -29.89
CA ASN A 186 -11.38 0.64 -29.77
C ASN A 186 -12.05 1.87 -30.39
N CYS A 187 -12.06 1.96 -31.72
CA CYS A 187 -12.61 3.09 -32.46
C CYS A 187 -14.13 3.30 -32.23
N LEU A 188 -14.87 2.23 -31.90
CA LEU A 188 -16.33 2.30 -31.77
C LEU A 188 -16.78 2.85 -30.41
N ASN A 189 -16.07 2.54 -29.32
CA ASN A 189 -16.43 2.95 -27.95
C ASN A 189 -15.18 3.05 -27.05
N PRO A 190 -14.35 4.11 -27.21
CA PRO A 190 -13.19 4.31 -26.35
C PRO A 190 -13.65 4.69 -24.94
N SER A 191 -13.10 4.01 -23.93
CA SER A 191 -13.43 4.26 -22.52
C SER A 191 -12.30 4.98 -21.79
N PHE A 192 -12.60 6.16 -21.25
CA PHE A 192 -11.61 6.98 -20.54
C PHE A 192 -11.10 6.29 -19.26
N PHE A 193 -11.98 5.52 -18.61
CA PHE A 193 -11.62 4.69 -17.46
C PHE A 193 -10.46 3.72 -17.79
N TRP A 194 -10.50 3.07 -18.95
CA TRP A 194 -9.42 2.16 -19.36
C TRP A 194 -8.11 2.90 -19.63
N ALA A 195 -8.16 4.12 -20.18
CA ALA A 195 -6.96 4.93 -20.36
C ALA A 195 -6.32 5.30 -19.01
N ILE A 196 -7.14 5.63 -18.00
CA ILE A 196 -6.66 5.83 -16.61
C ILE A 196 -6.04 4.54 -16.07
N CYS A 197 -6.71 3.39 -16.22
CA CYS A 197 -6.20 2.10 -15.77
C CYS A 197 -4.89 1.72 -16.48
N CYS A 198 -4.73 2.05 -17.76
CA CYS A 198 -3.49 1.82 -18.47
C CYS A 198 -2.34 2.71 -17.95
N ALA A 199 -2.62 4.00 -17.68
CA ALA A 199 -1.62 4.96 -17.24
C ALA A 199 -1.16 4.76 -15.78
N TYR A 200 -2.09 4.42 -14.88
CA TYR A 200 -1.88 4.39 -13.43
C TYR A 200 -2.20 3.06 -12.77
N GLY A 201 -2.86 2.13 -13.47
CA GLY A 201 -3.37 0.89 -12.88
C GLY A 201 -2.29 -0.05 -12.35
N TRP A 202 -1.12 -0.15 -13.01
CA TRP A 202 -0.02 -0.97 -12.48
C TRP A 202 0.50 -0.43 -11.14
N SER A 203 0.78 0.87 -11.07
CA SER A 203 1.20 1.53 -9.83
C SER A 203 0.13 1.40 -8.74
N TYR A 204 -1.15 1.49 -9.11
CA TYR A 204 -2.27 1.33 -8.20
C TYR A 204 -2.40 -0.11 -7.66
N VAL A 205 -2.40 -1.12 -8.53
CA VAL A 205 -2.49 -2.53 -8.15
C VAL A 205 -1.35 -2.92 -7.22
N SER A 206 -0.15 -2.39 -7.46
CA SER A 206 0.99 -2.65 -6.60
C SER A 206 0.82 -2.10 -5.17
N LEU A 207 0.08 -1.00 -4.99
CA LEU A 207 -0.29 -0.50 -3.66
C LEU A 207 -1.30 -1.40 -2.95
N GLY A 208 -2.13 -2.12 -3.69
CA GLY A 208 -3.03 -3.12 -3.13
C GLY A 208 -2.32 -4.22 -2.35
N LEU A 209 -1.10 -4.54 -2.75
CA LEU A 209 -0.27 -5.53 -2.05
C LEU A 209 0.20 -5.00 -0.71
N LEU A 210 0.68 -3.75 -0.70
CA LEU A 210 1.07 -3.07 0.53
C LEU A 210 -0.13 -2.96 1.48
N LYS A 211 -1.34 -2.77 0.93
CA LYS A 211 -2.61 -2.82 1.71
C LYS A 211 -2.85 -4.19 2.34
N VAL A 212 -2.74 -5.30 1.58
CA VAL A 212 -2.88 -6.66 2.13
C VAL A 212 -1.90 -6.88 3.29
N LEU A 213 -0.64 -6.48 3.11
CA LEU A 213 0.39 -6.65 4.13
C LEU A 213 0.08 -5.85 5.40
N ASN A 214 -0.34 -4.60 5.24
CA ASN A 214 -0.79 -3.75 6.35
C ASN A 214 -1.98 -4.40 7.09
N ASP A 215 -2.95 -4.95 6.36
CA ASP A 215 -4.11 -5.64 6.92
C ASP A 215 -3.72 -6.89 7.69
N CYS A 216 -2.76 -7.67 7.22
CA CYS A 216 -2.29 -8.86 7.93
C CYS A 216 -1.60 -8.50 9.25
N ILE A 217 -0.77 -7.46 9.25
CA ILE A 217 -0.04 -7.00 10.45
C ILE A 217 -1.00 -6.45 11.51
N ASN A 218 -2.14 -5.88 11.09
CA ASN A 218 -3.19 -5.46 12.03
C ASN A 218 -3.70 -6.60 12.93
N PHE A 219 -3.67 -7.86 12.46
CA PHE A 219 -4.08 -9.02 13.26
C PHE A 219 -2.98 -9.56 14.18
N VAL A 220 -1.71 -9.30 13.87
CA VAL A 220 -0.57 -9.79 14.66
C VAL A 220 -0.58 -9.17 16.07
N GLY A 221 -0.93 -7.89 16.20
CA GLY A 221 -0.98 -7.18 17.48
C GLY A 221 -1.91 -7.87 18.52
N PRO A 222 -3.21 -8.04 18.22
CA PRO A 222 -4.14 -8.75 19.10
C PRO A 222 -3.71 -10.19 19.42
N MET A 223 -3.11 -10.91 18.46
CA MET A 223 -2.64 -12.28 18.67
C MET A 223 -1.45 -12.34 19.64
N LEU A 224 -0.47 -11.44 19.50
CA LEU A 224 0.66 -11.32 20.43
C LEU A 224 0.20 -10.92 21.83
N LEU A 225 -0.76 -9.99 21.91
CA LEU A 225 -1.33 -9.56 23.19
C LEU A 225 -2.01 -10.72 23.91
N ASN A 226 -2.80 -11.53 23.21
CA ASN A 226 -3.45 -12.70 23.79
C ASN A 226 -2.45 -13.70 24.34
N ARG A 227 -1.34 -13.95 23.61
CA ARG A 227 -0.27 -14.84 24.08
C ARG A 227 0.47 -14.28 25.29
N LEU A 228 0.73 -12.97 25.31
CA LEU A 228 1.33 -12.31 26.46
C LEU A 228 0.45 -12.44 27.71
N ILE A 229 -0.86 -12.26 27.58
CA ILE A 229 -1.81 -12.43 28.69
C ILE A 229 -1.78 -13.88 29.21
N HIS A 230 -1.83 -14.88 28.33
CA HIS A 230 -1.75 -16.28 28.74
C HIS A 230 -0.42 -16.63 29.43
N TYR A 231 0.69 -16.08 28.93
CA TYR A 231 2.00 -16.26 29.55
C TYR A 231 2.04 -15.69 30.98
N LEU A 232 1.52 -14.47 31.16
CA LEU A 232 1.46 -13.82 32.47
C LEU A 232 0.56 -14.58 33.46
N GLN A 233 -0.53 -15.20 32.99
CA GLN A 233 -1.41 -16.02 33.82
C GLN A 233 -0.75 -17.32 34.32
N GLN A 234 0.20 -17.88 33.55
CA GLN A 234 0.89 -19.13 33.92
C GLN A 234 2.00 -18.90 34.96
N GLY A 235 2.40 -17.65 35.22
CA GLY A 235 3.37 -17.31 36.25
C GLY A 235 4.80 -17.82 35.98
N SER A 236 5.12 -18.17 34.73
CA SER A 236 6.46 -18.62 34.36
C SER A 236 7.45 -17.46 34.40
N GLY A 237 8.41 -17.49 35.33
CA GLY A 237 9.45 -16.46 35.51
C GLY A 237 10.56 -16.45 34.45
N THR A 238 10.27 -16.93 33.24
CA THR A 238 11.23 -17.04 32.13
C THR A 238 11.35 -15.73 31.36
N SER A 239 12.45 -15.55 30.61
CA SER A 239 12.70 -14.38 29.76
C SER A 239 11.69 -14.19 28.61
N ASP A 240 10.85 -15.19 28.33
CA ASP A 240 9.96 -15.24 27.17
C ASP A 240 8.87 -14.15 27.20
N GLY A 241 8.45 -13.73 28.39
CA GLY A 241 7.50 -12.61 28.56
C GLY A 241 8.05 -11.28 28.04
N TYR A 242 9.34 -11.02 28.25
CA TYR A 242 10.01 -9.83 27.72
C TYR A 242 10.09 -9.86 26.20
N VAL A 243 10.38 -11.04 25.62
CA VAL A 243 10.41 -11.23 24.16
C VAL A 243 9.03 -10.95 23.54
N LEU A 244 7.95 -11.42 24.16
CA LEU A 244 6.59 -11.15 23.71
C LEU A 244 6.24 -9.65 23.79
N ALA A 245 6.59 -8.97 24.88
CA ALA A 245 6.35 -7.53 25.04
C ALA A 245 7.13 -6.68 24.02
N ILE A 246 8.41 -6.98 23.81
CA ILE A 246 9.25 -6.30 22.80
C ILE A 246 8.70 -6.56 21.39
N SER A 247 8.29 -7.79 21.08
CA SER A 247 7.71 -8.15 19.79
C SER A 247 6.41 -7.40 19.50
N LEU A 248 5.57 -7.17 20.52
CA LEU A 248 4.34 -6.39 20.41
C LEU A 248 4.64 -4.91 20.09
N GLY A 249 5.64 -4.33 20.77
CA GLY A 249 6.12 -2.97 20.48
C GLY A 249 6.67 -2.82 19.07
N LEU A 250 7.54 -3.74 18.64
CA LEU A 250 8.12 -3.75 17.29
C LEU A 250 7.04 -3.91 16.21
N THR A 251 6.07 -4.79 16.42
CA THR A 251 4.93 -4.97 15.50
C THR A 251 4.14 -3.67 15.35
N SER A 252 3.93 -2.94 16.45
CA SER A 252 3.19 -1.67 16.43
C SER A 252 3.93 -0.57 15.66
N ILE A 253 5.25 -0.46 15.86
CA ILE A 253 6.11 0.49 15.12
C ILE A 253 6.08 0.15 13.63
N PHE A 254 6.23 -1.13 13.29
CA PHE A 254 6.25 -1.58 11.91
C PHE A 254 4.92 -1.36 11.19
N LYS A 255 3.81 -1.63 11.87
CA LYS A 255 2.46 -1.33 11.37
C LYS A 255 2.31 0.16 11.05
N SER A 256 2.70 1.04 11.99
CA SER A 256 2.64 2.49 11.79
C SER A 256 3.46 2.94 10.57
N PHE A 257 4.66 2.37 10.42
CA PHE A 257 5.51 2.63 9.26
C PHE A 257 4.85 2.23 7.94
N LEU A 258 4.33 1.00 7.83
CA LEU A 258 3.67 0.53 6.61
C LEU A 258 2.41 1.34 6.26
N ASP A 259 1.61 1.68 7.26
CA ASP A 259 0.39 2.47 7.08
C ASP A 259 0.71 3.87 6.55
N THR A 260 1.77 4.48 7.07
CA THR A 260 2.29 5.77 6.62
C THR A 260 2.78 5.68 5.17
N GLN A 261 3.58 4.67 4.84
CA GLN A 261 4.09 4.47 3.47
C GLN A 261 2.95 4.22 2.47
N TYR A 262 1.98 3.39 2.82
CA TYR A 262 0.80 3.14 2.00
C TYR A 262 0.03 4.42 1.73
N THR A 263 -0.28 5.18 2.78
CA THR A 263 -1.03 6.43 2.67
C THR A 263 -0.29 7.47 1.84
N PHE A 264 1.02 7.59 2.03
CA PHE A 264 1.87 8.51 1.25
C PHE A 264 1.87 8.17 -0.24
N HIS A 265 2.16 6.92 -0.59
CA HIS A 265 2.23 6.51 -2.00
C HIS A 265 0.86 6.56 -2.69
N LEU A 266 -0.22 6.18 -2.00
CA LEU A 266 -1.57 6.32 -2.52
C LEU A 266 -1.93 7.78 -2.74
N SER A 267 -1.57 8.68 -1.82
CA SER A 267 -1.78 10.13 -1.98
C SER A 267 -0.98 10.71 -3.15
N LYS A 268 0.28 10.30 -3.34
CA LYS A 268 1.11 10.66 -4.49
C LYS A 268 0.47 10.22 -5.81
N LEU A 269 -0.05 9.00 -5.89
CA LEU A 269 -0.75 8.50 -7.07
C LEU A 269 -2.04 9.30 -7.34
N LYS A 270 -2.83 9.59 -6.30
CA LYS A 270 -4.04 10.38 -6.37
C LYS A 270 -3.79 11.79 -6.92
N LEU A 271 -2.73 12.44 -6.45
CA LEU A 271 -2.33 13.77 -6.94
C LEU A 271 -1.95 13.74 -8.43
N LYS A 272 -1.17 12.73 -8.87
CA LYS A 272 -0.84 12.55 -10.29
C LYS A 272 -2.08 12.35 -11.16
N LEU A 273 -3.02 11.51 -10.70
CA LEU A 273 -4.28 11.28 -11.40
C LEU A 273 -5.12 12.56 -11.46
N ARG A 274 -5.26 13.28 -10.34
CA ARG A 274 -5.98 14.57 -10.27
C ARG A 274 -5.41 15.57 -11.28
N SER A 275 -4.10 15.78 -11.26
CA SER A 275 -3.41 16.70 -12.16
C SER A 275 -3.65 16.33 -13.63
N SER A 276 -3.51 15.04 -13.98
CA SER A 276 -3.71 14.57 -15.35
C SER A 276 -5.13 14.79 -15.87
N VAL A 277 -6.13 14.40 -15.08
CA VAL A 277 -7.54 14.53 -15.46
C VAL A 277 -7.91 16.01 -15.61
N MET A 278 -7.50 16.84 -14.67
CA MET A 278 -7.73 18.29 -14.72
C MET A 278 -7.09 18.92 -15.97
N THR A 279 -5.84 18.59 -16.29
CA THR A 279 -5.16 19.12 -17.48
C THR A 279 -5.77 18.61 -18.78
N VAL A 280 -6.24 17.35 -18.83
CA VAL A 280 -6.97 16.81 -20.00
C VAL A 280 -8.28 17.56 -20.23
N ILE A 281 -9.07 17.81 -19.18
CA ILE A 281 -10.32 18.57 -19.29
C ILE A 281 -10.03 20.00 -19.77
N TYR A 282 -9.03 20.65 -19.18
CA TYR A 282 -8.62 22.00 -19.54
C TYR A 282 -8.20 22.10 -21.02
N GLN A 283 -7.32 21.20 -21.48
CA GLN A 283 -6.92 21.17 -22.90
C GLN A 283 -8.09 20.85 -23.82
N LYS A 284 -8.99 19.95 -23.42
CA LYS A 284 -10.20 19.65 -24.20
C LYS A 284 -11.02 20.92 -24.40
N CYS A 285 -11.25 21.71 -23.35
CA CYS A 285 -11.96 23.00 -23.42
C CYS A 285 -11.30 24.06 -24.31
N LEU A 286 -9.97 23.99 -24.50
CA LEU A 286 -9.22 24.86 -25.42
C LEU A 286 -9.25 24.37 -26.87
N SER A 287 -9.41 23.06 -27.09
CA SER A 287 -9.35 22.43 -28.42
C SER A 287 -10.70 22.28 -29.14
N ILE A 288 -11.82 22.30 -28.41
CA ILE A 288 -13.16 22.12 -28.98
C ILE A 288 -13.68 23.38 -29.67
N SER A 289 -14.63 23.19 -30.59
CA SER A 289 -15.29 24.32 -31.26
C SER A 289 -16.10 25.17 -30.27
N ILE A 290 -16.30 26.45 -30.60
CA ILE A 290 -17.11 27.37 -29.77
C ILE A 290 -18.54 26.85 -29.62
N ALA A 291 -19.10 26.23 -30.67
CA ALA A 291 -20.44 25.65 -30.64
C ALA A 291 -20.55 24.50 -29.63
N GLU A 292 -19.62 23.55 -29.63
CA GLU A 292 -19.59 22.45 -28.66
C GLU A 292 -19.31 22.96 -27.24
N ARG A 293 -18.39 23.92 -27.09
CA ARG A 293 -18.09 24.52 -25.78
C ARG A 293 -19.30 25.21 -25.18
N SER A 294 -20.10 25.90 -26.01
CA SER A 294 -21.29 26.62 -25.57
C SER A 294 -22.41 25.72 -25.03
N GLN A 295 -22.35 24.40 -25.27
CA GLN A 295 -23.26 23.43 -24.69
C GLN A 295 -23.02 23.22 -23.19
N PHE A 296 -21.84 23.57 -22.68
CA PHE A 296 -21.47 23.47 -21.29
C PHE A 296 -21.28 24.86 -20.68
N SER A 297 -21.93 25.12 -19.54
CA SER A 297 -21.72 26.35 -18.79
C SER A 297 -20.31 26.39 -18.18
N SER A 298 -19.82 27.61 -17.91
CA SER A 298 -18.54 27.77 -17.21
C SER A 298 -18.54 27.14 -15.82
N GLY A 299 -19.72 27.08 -15.16
CA GLY A 299 -19.89 26.41 -13.87
C GLY A 299 -19.73 24.89 -13.99
N GLU A 300 -20.36 24.27 -14.97
CA GLU A 300 -20.24 22.82 -15.21
C GLU A 300 -18.80 22.40 -15.53
N ILE A 301 -18.09 23.18 -16.37
CA ILE A 301 -16.68 22.92 -16.67
C ILE A 301 -15.83 23.00 -15.39
N GLN A 302 -16.10 23.98 -14.53
CA GLN A 302 -15.42 24.10 -13.23
C GLN A 302 -15.75 22.92 -12.31
N THR A 303 -16.98 22.42 -12.32
CA THR A 303 -17.39 21.22 -11.59
C THR A 303 -16.64 19.98 -12.08
N PHE A 304 -16.48 19.81 -13.40
CA PHE A 304 -15.70 18.71 -13.97
C PHE A 304 -14.24 18.73 -13.51
N MET A 305 -13.59 19.90 -13.56
CA MET A 305 -12.19 20.07 -13.17
C MET A 305 -11.94 19.98 -11.66
N SER A 306 -12.95 20.20 -10.83
CA SER A 306 -12.84 20.21 -9.37
C SER A 306 -13.53 19.00 -8.73
N VAL A 307 -14.84 19.10 -8.52
CA VAL A 307 -15.64 18.13 -7.77
C VAL A 307 -15.62 16.73 -8.39
N ASP A 308 -15.82 16.62 -9.70
CA ASP A 308 -15.92 15.30 -10.34
C ASP A 308 -14.54 14.63 -10.49
N THR A 309 -13.50 15.43 -10.73
CA THR A 309 -12.12 14.95 -10.67
C THR A 309 -11.79 14.43 -9.26
N ASP A 310 -12.18 15.16 -8.21
CA ASP A 310 -11.94 14.73 -6.82
C ASP A 310 -12.69 13.46 -6.46
N ARG A 311 -13.95 13.34 -6.87
CA ARG A 311 -14.71 12.11 -6.72
C ARG A 311 -14.02 10.94 -7.42
N THR A 312 -13.59 11.13 -8.67
CA THR A 312 -12.89 10.12 -9.46
C THR A 312 -11.62 9.64 -8.78
N VAL A 313 -10.80 10.56 -8.28
CA VAL A 313 -9.53 10.25 -7.60
C VAL A 313 -9.78 9.58 -6.24
N ASN A 314 -10.87 9.92 -5.54
CA ASN A 314 -11.23 9.28 -4.28
C ASN A 314 -11.76 7.85 -4.43
N LEU A 315 -12.22 7.43 -5.62
CA LEU A 315 -12.55 6.03 -5.89
C LEU A 315 -11.33 5.09 -5.69
N CYS A 316 -10.10 5.60 -5.86
CA CYS A 316 -8.89 4.84 -5.59
C CYS A 316 -8.79 4.38 -4.12
N ASN A 317 -9.32 5.13 -3.16
CA ASN A 317 -9.38 4.67 -1.77
C ASN A 317 -10.41 3.55 -1.64
N SER A 318 -11.64 3.84 -2.08
CA SER A 318 -12.78 2.94 -1.94
C SER A 318 -12.57 1.58 -2.57
N PHE A 319 -11.87 1.50 -3.71
CA PHE A 319 -11.66 0.23 -4.40
C PHE A 319 -10.75 -0.72 -3.62
N HIS A 320 -9.71 -0.23 -2.94
CA HIS A 320 -8.90 -1.09 -2.07
C HIS A 320 -9.67 -1.52 -0.82
N ASP A 321 -10.44 -0.61 -0.23
CA ASP A 321 -11.26 -0.92 0.94
C ASP A 321 -12.39 -1.92 0.62
N MET A 322 -12.96 -1.85 -0.58
CA MET A 322 -14.06 -2.70 -1.03
C MET A 322 -13.75 -4.20 -0.95
N TRP A 323 -12.54 -4.63 -1.33
CA TRP A 323 -12.13 -6.03 -1.23
C TRP A 323 -11.37 -6.34 0.08
N SER A 324 -10.69 -5.35 0.66
CA SER A 324 -9.94 -5.50 1.90
C SER A 324 -10.87 -5.70 3.11
N LEU A 325 -11.92 -4.90 3.25
CA LEU A 325 -12.83 -4.95 4.41
C LEU A 325 -13.52 -6.30 4.59
N PRO A 326 -14.11 -6.95 3.56
CA PRO A 326 -14.68 -8.29 3.72
C PRO A 326 -13.67 -9.33 4.18
N LEU A 327 -12.43 -9.27 3.67
CA LEU A 327 -11.35 -10.16 4.10
C LEU A 327 -10.98 -9.91 5.56
N GLN A 328 -10.83 -8.64 5.97
CA GLN A 328 -10.55 -8.28 7.36
C GLN A 328 -11.65 -8.79 8.31
N ILE A 329 -12.92 -8.59 7.96
CA ILE A 329 -14.06 -9.08 8.75
C ILE A 329 -14.01 -10.61 8.84
N GLY A 330 -13.80 -11.31 7.72
CA GLY A 330 -13.71 -12.77 7.70
C GLY A 330 -12.60 -13.31 8.62
N VAL A 331 -11.40 -12.73 8.55
CA VAL A 331 -10.27 -13.11 9.40
C VAL A 331 -10.54 -12.78 10.87
N ALA A 332 -11.10 -11.61 11.17
CA ALA A 332 -11.45 -11.21 12.52
C ALA A 332 -12.47 -12.19 13.15
N LEU A 333 -13.52 -12.54 12.42
CA LEU A 333 -14.52 -13.51 12.87
C LEU A 333 -13.92 -14.91 13.08
N TYR A 334 -13.03 -15.35 12.19
CA TYR A 334 -12.31 -16.60 12.36
C TYR A 334 -11.45 -16.59 13.64
N LEU A 335 -10.67 -15.53 13.87
CA LEU A 335 -9.85 -15.39 15.08
C LEU A 335 -10.70 -15.38 16.35
N LEU A 336 -11.81 -14.64 16.35
CA LEU A 336 -12.76 -14.64 17.47
C LEU A 336 -13.33 -16.04 17.73
N TYR A 337 -13.73 -16.76 16.68
CA TYR A 337 -14.17 -18.14 16.83
C TYR A 337 -13.08 -19.04 17.43
N THR A 338 -11.82 -18.88 17.02
CA THR A 338 -10.73 -19.70 17.59
C THR A 338 -10.50 -19.41 19.08
N GLN A 339 -10.63 -18.14 19.51
CA GLN A 339 -10.35 -17.72 20.88
C GLN A 339 -11.52 -17.97 21.85
N VAL A 340 -12.75 -17.64 21.44
CA VAL A 340 -13.94 -17.67 22.33
C VAL A 340 -15.06 -18.59 21.83
N LYS A 341 -14.79 -19.45 20.83
CA LYS A 341 -15.74 -20.42 20.25
C LYS A 341 -17.03 -19.77 19.81
N PHE A 342 -18.20 -20.19 20.30
CA PHE A 342 -19.49 -19.63 19.88
C PHE A 342 -19.86 -18.35 20.65
N ALA A 343 -19.09 -17.95 21.67
CA ALA A 343 -19.41 -16.78 22.47
C ALA A 343 -19.36 -15.46 21.66
N PHE A 344 -18.58 -15.37 20.58
CA PHE A 344 -18.56 -14.16 19.74
C PHE A 344 -19.88 -13.87 19.02
N LEU A 345 -20.76 -14.88 18.81
CA LEU A 345 -22.07 -14.67 18.17
C LEU A 345 -22.96 -13.73 18.99
N SER A 346 -22.87 -13.77 20.32
CA SER A 346 -23.63 -12.85 21.17
C SER A 346 -23.13 -11.42 20.98
N GLY A 347 -21.82 -11.22 20.85
CA GLY A 347 -21.21 -9.93 20.53
C GLY A 347 -21.72 -9.39 19.19
N ILE A 348 -21.73 -10.21 18.13
CA ILE A 348 -22.27 -9.81 16.82
C ILE A 348 -23.75 -9.43 16.93
N ALA A 349 -24.55 -10.24 17.61
CA ALA A 349 -25.99 -9.97 17.78
C ALA A 349 -26.22 -8.63 18.49
N ILE A 350 -25.45 -8.34 19.54
CA ILE A 350 -25.50 -7.06 20.25
C ILE A 350 -25.05 -5.92 19.34
N THR A 351 -23.97 -6.07 18.58
CA THR A 351 -23.51 -5.03 17.63
C THR A 351 -24.57 -4.73 16.57
N ILE A 352 -25.19 -5.74 15.98
CA ILE A 352 -26.26 -5.57 14.97
C ILE A 352 -27.45 -4.84 15.58
N LEU A 353 -27.83 -5.16 16.81
CA LEU A 353 -28.92 -4.48 17.53
C LEU A 353 -28.53 -3.03 17.88
N LEU A 354 -27.27 -2.76 18.19
CA LEU A 354 -26.79 -1.43 18.59
C LEU A 354 -26.73 -0.44 17.43
N ILE A 355 -26.46 -0.88 16.19
CA ILE A 355 -26.42 -0.02 14.99
C ILE A 355 -27.69 0.85 14.85
N PRO A 356 -28.92 0.30 14.79
CA PRO A 356 -30.14 1.11 14.66
C PRO A 356 -30.42 1.97 15.90
N VAL A 357 -30.06 1.49 17.09
CA VAL A 357 -30.21 2.26 18.35
C VAL A 357 -29.31 3.50 18.32
N CYS A 358 -28.05 3.34 17.93
CA CYS A 358 -27.12 4.45 17.77
C CYS A 358 -27.58 5.45 16.70
N GLN A 359 -28.06 4.97 15.55
CA GLN A 359 -28.59 5.85 14.49
C GLN A 359 -29.82 6.65 14.96
N CYS A 360 -30.71 6.01 15.70
CA CYS A 360 -31.88 6.67 16.31
C CYS A 360 -31.44 7.74 17.32
N PHE A 361 -30.49 7.43 18.20
CA PHE A 361 -29.96 8.39 19.16
C PHE A 361 -29.29 9.61 18.51
N ILE A 362 -28.50 9.39 17.46
CA ILE A 362 -27.86 10.46 16.67
C ILE A 362 -28.94 11.31 16.00
N CYS A 363 -29.96 10.70 15.40
CA CYS A 363 -31.07 11.41 14.76
C CYS A 363 -31.83 12.29 15.77
N ILE A 364 -32.15 11.76 16.96
CA ILE A 364 -32.81 12.51 18.04
C ILE A 364 -31.93 13.67 18.52
N SER A 365 -30.61 13.45 18.66
CA SER A 365 -29.66 14.47 19.09
C SER A 365 -29.59 15.62 18.07
N ILE A 366 -29.57 15.31 16.77
CA ILE A 366 -29.58 16.31 15.69
C ILE A 366 -30.90 17.10 15.71
N LEU A 367 -32.05 16.42 15.79
CA LEU A 367 -33.37 17.06 15.86
C LEU A 367 -33.48 18.00 17.07
N THR A 368 -32.97 17.58 18.23
CA THR A 368 -32.97 18.40 19.45
C THR A 368 -32.08 19.63 19.31
N SER A 369 -30.89 19.48 18.72
CA SER A 369 -29.98 20.60 18.46
C SER A 369 -30.54 21.59 17.44
N SER A 370 -31.24 21.11 16.40
CA SER A 370 -31.94 21.96 15.43
C SER A 370 -33.10 22.71 16.06
N TYR A 371 -33.86 22.07 16.96
CA TYR A 371 -34.98 22.71 17.66
C TYR A 371 -34.52 23.88 18.55
N ILE A 372 -33.43 23.71 19.31
CA ILE A 372 -32.85 24.75 20.17
C ILE A 372 -32.43 25.98 19.34
N LEU A 373 -31.78 25.76 18.20
CA LEU A 373 -31.33 26.85 17.29
C LEU A 373 -32.47 27.61 16.60
N THR A 374 -33.66 27.01 16.49
CA THR A 374 -34.85 27.68 15.94
C THR A 374 -35.71 28.38 16.99
N SER A 375 -35.43 28.16 18.27
CA SER A 375 -36.15 28.76 19.41
C SER A 375 -35.46 29.96 20.05
N GLU A 376 -34.24 30.28 19.62
CA GLU A 376 -33.56 31.57 19.81
C GLU A 376 -33.75 32.47 18.58
#